data_AF-A0A9J6MV47-F1
#
_entry.id   AF-A0A9J6MV47-F1
#
_cell.length_a   1.000
_cell.length_b   1.000
_cell.length_c   1.000
_cell.angle_alpha   90.00
_cell.angle_beta   90.00
_cell.angle_gamma   90.00
#
_symmetry.space_group_name_H-M   'P 1'
#
loop_
_entity.id
_entity.type
_entity.pdbx_description
1 polymer ?
#
loop_
_entity_poly.entity_id
_entity_poly.type
_entity_poly.pdbx_seq_one_letter_code
_entity_poly.pdbx_strand_id
1 'polypeptide(L)' 'MELQLALDLVNTEEAIKLVEEVKDYIDIVEIGTPVVKIEGLQAVKA' A
#
# COMPACT_ATOMS: atom_id res chain seq x y z
N MET A 1 1.18 -18.98 7.60
CA MET A 1 0.23 -18.30 6.70
C MET A 1 0.62 -16.84 6.73
N GLU A 2 0.72 -16.20 5.58
CA GLU A 2 1.03 -14.78 5.46
C GLU A 2 -0.23 -14.04 5.00
N LEU A 3 -0.54 -12.90 5.62
CA LEU A 3 -1.65 -12.03 5.28
C LEU A 3 -1.15 -10.83 4.46
N GLN A 4 -1.77 -10.61 3.30
CA GLN A 4 -1.43 -9.52 2.39
C GLN A 4 -2.53 -8.46 2.35
N LEU A 5 -2.13 -7.18 2.42
CA LEU A 5 -2.97 -6.02 2.15
C LEU A 5 -2.67 -5.49 0.74
N ALA A 6 -3.66 -5.50 -0.15
CA ALA A 6 -3.54 -4.92 -1.49
C ALA A 6 -4.17 -3.52 -1.56
N LEU A 7 -3.47 -2.56 -2.16
CA LEU A 7 -3.85 -1.15 -2.24
C LEU A 7 -3.94 -0.69 -3.70
N ASP A 8 -5.15 -0.53 -4.25
CA ASP A 8 -5.36 -0.17 -5.67
C ASP A 8 -5.78 1.28 -5.91
N LEU A 9 -6.73 1.81 -5.13
CA LEU A 9 -7.40 3.08 -5.40
C LEU A 9 -7.23 4.09 -4.26
N VAL A 10 -6.01 4.17 -3.73
CA VAL A 10 -5.61 5.11 -2.68
C VAL A 10 -4.41 5.92 -3.15
N ASN A 11 -4.25 7.14 -2.65
CA ASN A 11 -2.99 7.86 -2.82
C ASN A 11 -1.93 7.36 -1.81
N THR A 12 -0.68 7.78 -2.00
CA THR A 12 0.44 7.34 -1.15
C THR A 12 0.25 7.71 0.32
N GLU A 13 -0.33 8.87 0.63
CA GLU A 13 -0.53 9.32 2.01
C GLU A 13 -1.62 8.50 2.73
N GLU A 14 -2.72 8.20 2.03
CA GLU A 14 -3.80 7.33 2.50
C GLU A 14 -3.30 5.89 2.71
N ALA A 15 -2.49 5.38 1.77
CA ALA A 15 -1.87 4.07 1.87
C ALA A 15 -1.01 3.95 3.14
N ILE A 16 -0.15 4.92 3.41
CA ILE A 16 0.70 4.93 4.61
C ILE A 16 -0.15 4.94 5.88
N LYS A 17 -1.19 5.78 5.94
CA LYS A 17 -2.08 5.85 7.12
C LYS A 17 -2.78 4.51 7.37
N LEU A 18 -3.31 3.89 6.32
CA LEU A 18 -3.97 2.59 6.44
C LEU A 18 -2.99 1.50 6.88
N VAL A 19 -1.79 1.45 6.30
CA VAL A 19 -0.74 0.50 6.71
C VAL A 19 -0.37 0.70 8.17
N GLU A 20 -0.20 1.93 8.64
CA GLU A 20 0.09 2.21 10.05
C GLU A 20 -1.00 1.70 11.00
N GLU A 21 -2.27 1.73 10.60
CA GLU A 21 -3.39 1.23 11.40
C GLU A 21 -3.43 -0.31 11.50
N VAL A 22 -2.95 -1.03 10.48
CA VAL A 22 -3.14 -2.50 10.38
C VAL A 22 -1.84 -3.29 10.31
N LYS A 23 -0.66 -2.66 10.37
CA LYS A 23 0.65 -3.30 10.21
C LYS A 23 0.92 -4.46 11.18
N ASP A 24 0.31 -4.46 12.36
CA ASP A 24 0.48 -5.53 13.34
C ASP A 24 -0.27 -6.83 12.96
N TYR A 25 -1.12 -6.78 11.91
CA TYR A 25 -1.94 -7.90 11.47
C TYR A 25 -1.56 -8.44 10.09
N ILE A 26 -0.70 -7.74 9.35
CA ILE A 26 -0.33 -8.06 7.96
C ILE A 26 1.16 -8.34 7.83
N ASP A 27 1.50 -9.20 6.89
CA ASP A 27 2.89 -9.56 6.58
C ASP A 27 3.40 -8.83 5.32
N ILE A 28 2.49 -8.52 4.39
CA ILE A 28 2.82 -8.00 3.06
C ILE A 28 1.90 -6.84 2.70
N VAL A 29 2.49 -5.76 2.18
CA VAL A 29 1.77 -4.67 1.51
C VAL A 29 2.02 -4.76 0.00
N GLU A 30 0.96 -4.92 -0.77
CA GLU A 30 0.99 -4.88 -2.24
C GLU A 30 0.50 -3.52 -2.73
N ILE A 31 1.32 -2.85 -3.54
CA ILE A 31 0.93 -1.64 -4.26
C ILE A 31 0.36 -2.03 -5.62
N GLY A 32 -0.94 -1.78 -5.80
CA GLY A 32 -1.66 -2.07 -7.02
C GLY A 32 -1.15 -1.25 -8.21
N THR A 33 -1.33 -1.80 -9.41
CA THR A 33 -0.95 -1.12 -10.66
C THR A 33 -1.59 0.27 -10.84
N PRO A 34 -2.86 0.52 -10.44
CA PRO A 34 -3.44 1.85 -10.59
C PRO A 34 -2.71 2.92 -9.77
N VAL A 35 -2.24 2.59 -8.56
CA VAL A 35 -1.43 3.50 -7.73
C VAL A 35 -0.14 3.87 -8.45
N VAL A 36 0.61 2.90 -8.96
CA VAL A 36 1.87 3.17 -9.70
C VAL A 36 1.63 3.98 -10.97
N LYS A 37 0.49 3.82 -11.65
CA LYS A 37 0.14 4.60 -12.85
C LYS A 37 -0.14 6.07 -12.54
N ILE A 38 -0.68 6.38 -11.36
CA ILE A 38 -1.07 7.74 -10.96
C ILE A 38 0.07 8.42 -10.20
N GLU A 39 0.62 7.72 -9.20
CA GLU A 39 1.61 8.19 -8.24
C GLU A 39 3.04 7.76 -8.61
N GLY A 40 3.26 7.07 -9.72
CA GLY A 40 4.62 6.67 -10.14
C GLY A 40 5.34 5.73 -9.16
N LEU A 41 6.67 5.63 -9.31
CA LEU A 41 7.52 4.79 -8.47
C LEU A 41 7.73 5.34 -7.06
N GLN A 42 7.34 6.60 -6.77
CA GLN A 42 7.46 7.12 -5.41
C GLN A 42 6.55 6.37 -4.43
N ALA A 43 5.40 5.87 -4.87
CA ALA A 43 4.49 5.07 -4.04
C ALA A 43 5.11 3.76 -3.50
N VAL A 44 6.16 3.25 -4.15
CA VAL A 44 6.90 2.04 -3.72
C VAL A 44 8.09 2.38 -2.82
N LYS A 45 8.62 3.60 -2.92
CA LYS A 45 9.81 4.06 -2.17
C LYS A 45 9.47 4.78 -0.86
N ALA A 46 8.21 5.14 -0.69
CA ALA A 46 7.71 5.89 0.45
C ALA A 46 7.81 5.09 1.75
#